data_AF-A0A959T7N4-F1
#
_entry.id   AF-A0A959T7N4-F1
#
_cell.length_a   1.000
_cell.length_b   1.000
_cell.length_c   1.000
_cell.angle_alpha   90.00
_cell.angle_beta   90.00
_cell.angle_gamma   90.00
#
_symmetry.space_group_name_H-M   'P 1'
#
loop_
_entity.id
_entity.type
_entity.pdbx_description
1 polymer ?
#
loop_
_entity_poly.entity_id
_entity_poly.type
_entity_poly.pdbx_seq_one_letter_code
_entity_poly.pdbx_strand_id
1 'polypeptide(L)'
;SYLSHIVLRQPNYLFNYSNIGFQTYLVDQPGIELMDKLFFDALRLGEVRGHMPDAEPVLRNADSLSVDLSAVRRSDAPGTTRPGPNGFHAEELCQLMRYAGVSEKVTSVGIYEMDPLRDVDHTTAQLAAQLVWCFLDGYRSRTNDLPWMDRKRFTRFRIPIRGHEQELVFYKSNVSDRWWMDIPYRAEQEARFERHHLVPCSHGDYEAACREEVPDRWWRTFQKLA
;
A
#
# COMPACT_ATOMS: atom_id res chain seq x y z
N SER A 1 -3.70 -13.89 -15.80
CA SER A 1 -2.98 -13.66 -14.53
C SER A 1 -3.81 -14.22 -13.37
N TYR A 2 -3.19 -14.69 -12.27
CA TYR A 2 -3.93 -15.16 -11.09
C TYR A 2 -4.81 -14.04 -10.48
N LEU A 3 -4.33 -12.80 -10.52
CA LEU A 3 -5.07 -11.61 -10.06
C LEU A 3 -6.38 -11.41 -10.81
N SER A 4 -6.40 -11.66 -12.13
CA SER A 4 -7.63 -11.56 -12.93
C SER A 4 -8.70 -12.52 -12.43
N HIS A 5 -8.32 -13.73 -11.99
CA HIS A 5 -9.26 -14.68 -11.41
C HIS A 5 -9.80 -14.22 -10.05
N ILE A 6 -9.02 -13.50 -9.25
CA ILE A 6 -9.47 -12.94 -7.98
C ILE A 6 -10.45 -11.79 -8.23
N VAL A 7 -10.08 -10.85 -9.12
CA VAL A 7 -10.88 -9.65 -9.43
C VAL A 7 -12.21 -10.01 -10.09
N LEU A 8 -12.23 -11.00 -10.98
CA LEU A 8 -13.43 -11.39 -11.73
C LEU A 8 -14.31 -12.41 -10.99
N ARG A 9 -13.89 -12.91 -9.83
CA ARG A 9 -14.66 -13.90 -9.07
C ARG A 9 -15.96 -13.29 -8.55
N GLN A 10 -17.05 -14.02 -8.73
CA GLN A 10 -18.37 -13.65 -8.20
C GLN A 10 -18.77 -14.58 -7.04
N PRO A 11 -19.31 -14.03 -5.93
CA PRO A 11 -19.39 -12.60 -5.61
C PRO A 11 -18.00 -11.99 -5.34
N ASN A 12 -17.80 -10.73 -5.73
CA ASN A 12 -16.52 -10.04 -5.53
C ASN A 12 -16.39 -9.53 -4.08
N TYR A 13 -15.30 -9.92 -3.42
CA TYR A 13 -14.95 -9.50 -2.06
C TYR A 13 -13.69 -8.64 -2.00
N LEU A 14 -13.00 -8.44 -3.12
CA LEU A 14 -11.80 -7.63 -3.20
C LEU A 14 -12.18 -6.14 -3.26
N PHE A 15 -12.04 -5.46 -2.13
CA PHE A 15 -12.30 -4.02 -2.06
C PHE A 15 -11.16 -3.19 -2.66
N ASN A 16 -9.91 -3.54 -2.36
CA ASN A 16 -8.73 -2.85 -2.87
C ASN A 16 -7.66 -3.83 -3.31
N TYR A 17 -6.93 -3.45 -4.36
CA TYR A 17 -5.66 -4.05 -4.73
C TYR A 17 -4.66 -2.94 -5.01
N SER A 18 -3.42 -3.19 -4.63
CA SER A 18 -2.33 -2.24 -4.78
C SER A 18 -1.13 -2.96 -5.38
N ASN A 19 -0.63 -2.47 -6.52
CA ASN A 19 0.58 -2.95 -7.16
C ASN A 19 1.70 -1.93 -6.96
N ILE A 20 2.82 -2.34 -6.38
CA ILE A 20 3.95 -1.46 -6.06
C ILE A 20 5.19 -1.94 -6.79
N GLY A 21 5.85 -1.04 -7.51
CA GLY A 21 7.16 -1.32 -8.12
C GLY A 21 7.12 -1.90 -9.52
N PHE A 22 6.00 -1.78 -10.24
CA PHE A 22 5.94 -2.24 -11.62
C PHE A 22 6.82 -1.38 -12.53
N GLN A 23 7.28 -1.98 -13.63
CA GLN A 23 8.10 -1.31 -14.65
C GLN A 23 7.26 -1.21 -15.93
N THR A 24 6.94 0.01 -16.38
CA THR A 24 6.00 0.26 -17.50
C THR A 24 6.33 -0.51 -18.78
N TYR A 25 7.61 -0.70 -19.12
CA TYR A 25 8.01 -1.43 -20.32
C TYR A 25 7.82 -2.95 -20.23
N LEU A 26 7.44 -3.49 -19.07
CA LEU A 26 7.09 -4.90 -18.85
C LEU A 26 5.57 -5.11 -18.68
N VAL A 27 4.77 -4.05 -18.77
CA VAL A 27 3.32 -4.08 -18.53
C VAL A 27 2.61 -3.59 -19.78
N ASP A 28 1.52 -4.27 -20.13
CA ASP A 28 0.64 -3.88 -21.22
C ASP A 28 -0.23 -2.67 -20.83
N GLN A 29 -0.41 -1.73 -21.75
CA GLN A 29 -1.21 -0.52 -21.51
C GLN A 29 -2.66 -0.83 -21.05
N PRO A 30 -3.37 -1.83 -21.62
CA PRO A 30 -4.70 -2.21 -21.14
C PRO A 30 -4.73 -2.64 -19.67
N GLY A 31 -3.66 -3.28 -19.17
CA GLY A 31 -3.53 -3.66 -17.77
C GLY A 31 -3.46 -2.44 -16.84
N ILE A 32 -2.72 -1.40 -17.23
CA ILE A 32 -2.62 -0.14 -16.47
C ILE A 32 -3.97 0.58 -16.47
N GLU A 33 -4.63 0.67 -17.63
CA GLU A 33 -5.96 1.30 -17.74
C GLU A 33 -7.02 0.56 -16.92
N LEU A 34 -6.96 -0.77 -16.86
CA LEU A 34 -7.87 -1.57 -16.04
C LEU A 34 -7.69 -1.25 -14.54
N MET A 35 -6.46 -1.11 -14.08
CA MET A 35 -6.16 -0.75 -12.68
C MET A 35 -6.78 0.60 -12.32
N ASP A 36 -6.65 1.60 -13.20
CA ASP A 36 -7.18 2.94 -12.97
C ASP A 36 -8.71 2.97 -13.03
N LYS A 37 -9.33 2.22 -13.97
CA LYS A 37 -10.80 2.04 -14.04
C LYS A 37 -11.39 1.35 -12.80
N LEU A 38 -10.64 0.48 -12.15
CA LEU A 38 -11.01 -0.17 -10.89
C LEU A 38 -10.62 0.68 -9.67
N PHE A 39 -10.06 1.88 -9.89
CA PHE A 39 -9.55 2.79 -8.87
C PHE A 39 -8.46 2.17 -7.98
N PHE A 40 -7.82 1.09 -8.41
CA PHE A 40 -6.76 0.39 -7.67
C PHE A 40 -5.46 1.20 -7.67
N ASP A 41 -4.62 0.94 -6.66
CA ASP A 41 -3.33 1.62 -6.56
C ASP A 41 -2.32 0.94 -7.49
N ALA A 42 -1.63 1.71 -8.31
CA ALA A 42 -0.53 1.24 -9.13
C ALA A 42 0.62 2.24 -9.02
N LEU A 43 1.65 1.90 -8.26
CA LEU A 43 2.84 2.73 -8.05
C LEU A 43 4.00 2.20 -8.88
N ARG A 44 4.55 3.03 -9.77
CA ARG A 44 5.69 2.65 -10.61
C ARG A 44 6.96 2.59 -9.76
N LEU A 45 7.89 1.70 -10.12
CA LEU A 45 9.19 1.60 -9.44
C LEU A 45 9.91 2.95 -9.26
N GLY A 46 9.91 3.79 -10.30
CA GLY A 46 10.55 5.10 -10.26
C GLY A 46 9.88 6.10 -9.31
N GLU A 47 8.56 6.03 -9.16
CA GLU A 47 7.80 6.89 -8.24
C GLU A 47 8.10 6.50 -6.79
N VAL A 48 8.00 5.20 -6.50
CA VAL A 48 8.29 4.64 -5.16
C VAL A 48 9.73 4.95 -4.75
N ARG A 49 10.70 4.79 -5.67
CA ARG A 49 12.10 5.13 -5.40
C ARG A 49 12.31 6.63 -5.17
N GLY A 50 11.59 7.49 -5.88
CA GLY A 50 11.65 8.94 -5.72
C GLY A 50 11.27 9.39 -4.31
N HIS A 51 10.27 8.72 -3.71
CA HIS A 51 9.88 8.97 -2.33
C HIS A 51 9.29 7.73 -1.65
N MET A 52 10.16 6.87 -1.10
CA MET A 52 9.77 5.61 -0.44
C MET A 52 8.66 5.75 0.63
N PRO A 53 8.60 6.83 1.44
CA PRO A 53 7.52 7.02 2.42
C PRO A 53 6.11 7.00 1.84
N ASP A 54 5.92 7.32 0.55
CA ASP A 54 4.59 7.31 -0.09
C ASP A 54 3.99 5.91 -0.23
N ALA A 55 4.83 4.88 -0.18
CA ALA A 55 4.38 3.49 -0.15
C ALA A 55 3.86 3.06 1.24
N GLU A 56 4.24 3.75 2.32
CA GLU A 56 3.83 3.39 3.69
C GLU A 56 2.31 3.33 3.84
N PRO A 57 1.52 4.35 3.40
CA PRO A 57 0.09 4.29 3.64
C PRO A 57 -0.61 3.24 2.78
N VAL A 58 -0.03 2.87 1.62
CA VAL A 58 -0.52 1.75 0.79
C VAL A 58 -0.32 0.42 1.54
N LEU A 59 0.89 0.19 2.04
CA LEU A 59 1.22 -1.02 2.80
C LEU A 59 0.48 -1.10 4.14
N ARG A 60 0.28 0.04 4.81
CA ARG A 60 -0.51 0.14 6.05
C ARG A 60 -1.99 -0.18 5.84
N ASN A 61 -2.52 0.05 4.64
CA ASN A 61 -3.91 -0.28 4.34
C ASN A 61 -4.13 -1.74 3.92
N ALA A 62 -3.06 -2.49 3.63
CA ALA A 62 -3.16 -3.87 3.17
C ALA A 62 -3.55 -4.84 4.29
N ASP A 63 -4.47 -5.77 3.99
CA ASP A 63 -4.80 -6.89 4.88
C ASP A 63 -3.88 -8.10 4.63
N SER A 64 -3.39 -8.25 3.40
CA SER A 64 -2.47 -9.30 2.95
C SER A 64 -1.44 -8.72 2.00
N LEU A 65 -0.18 -9.16 2.11
CA LEU A 65 0.92 -8.74 1.26
C LEU A 65 1.52 -9.94 0.51
N SER A 66 1.73 -9.77 -0.80
CA SER A 66 2.44 -10.73 -1.65
C SER A 66 3.67 -10.06 -2.23
N VAL A 67 4.84 -10.59 -1.92
CA VAL A 67 6.13 -10.09 -2.41
C VAL A 67 6.67 -11.07 -3.45
N ASP A 68 6.84 -10.58 -4.67
CA ASP A 68 7.47 -11.33 -5.75
C ASP A 68 8.95 -10.92 -5.83
N LEU A 69 9.87 -11.85 -5.56
CA LEU A 69 11.31 -11.54 -5.55
C LEU A 69 11.86 -11.17 -6.94
N SER A 70 11.15 -11.47 -8.03
CA SER A 70 11.53 -11.01 -9.37
C SER A 70 11.41 -9.49 -9.54
N ALA A 71 10.77 -8.78 -8.60
CA ALA A 71 10.74 -7.32 -8.55
C ALA A 71 12.09 -6.70 -8.12
N VAL A 72 13.00 -7.50 -7.56
CA VAL A 72 14.34 -7.07 -7.14
C VAL A 72 15.32 -7.24 -8.30
N ARG A 73 16.28 -6.32 -8.44
CA ARG A 73 17.30 -6.42 -9.49
C ARG A 73 18.15 -7.69 -9.32
N ARG A 74 18.58 -8.25 -10.45
CA ARG A 74 19.34 -9.51 -10.51
C ARG A 74 20.59 -9.54 -9.63
N SER A 75 21.28 -8.42 -9.45
CA SER A 75 22.48 -8.37 -8.59
C SER A 75 22.19 -8.70 -7.13
N ASP A 76 20.95 -8.49 -6.69
CA ASP A 76 20.54 -8.65 -5.30
C ASP A 76 19.57 -9.84 -5.13
N ALA A 77 18.95 -10.32 -6.21
CA ALA A 77 18.06 -11.51 -6.23
C ALA A 77 18.24 -12.34 -7.52
N PRO A 78 19.37 -13.03 -7.72
CA PRO A 78 19.62 -13.82 -8.93
C PRO A 78 18.76 -15.08 -9.05
N GLY A 79 18.30 -15.63 -7.92
CA GLY A 79 17.54 -16.87 -7.79
C GLY A 79 16.04 -16.68 -7.97
N THR A 80 15.64 -16.11 -9.10
CA THR A 80 14.24 -15.94 -9.50
C THR A 80 14.00 -16.51 -10.90
N THR A 81 12.74 -16.68 -11.33
CA THR A 81 12.46 -17.28 -12.64
C THR A 81 12.79 -16.38 -13.82
N ARG A 82 12.68 -15.05 -13.65
CA ARG A 82 12.93 -14.02 -14.67
C ARG A 82 13.70 -12.83 -14.10
N PRO A 83 14.97 -13.00 -13.71
CA PRO A 83 15.75 -11.93 -13.10
C PRO A 83 16.05 -10.83 -14.14
N GLY A 84 15.72 -9.58 -13.81
CA GLY A 84 15.99 -8.41 -14.64
C GLY A 84 17.17 -7.58 -14.09
N PRO A 85 17.89 -6.81 -14.94
CA PRO A 85 18.94 -5.91 -14.47
C PRO A 85 18.38 -4.75 -13.62
N ASN A 86 17.12 -4.40 -13.82
CA ASN A 86 16.41 -3.33 -13.12
C ASN A 86 15.36 -3.91 -12.18
N GLY A 87 15.22 -3.31 -11.01
CA GLY A 87 14.26 -3.69 -9.98
C GLY A 87 14.49 -2.84 -8.74
N PHE A 88 13.80 -3.15 -7.65
CA PHE A 88 14.18 -2.65 -6.33
C PHE A 88 15.60 -3.06 -5.99
N HIS A 89 16.32 -2.22 -5.28
CA HIS A 89 17.49 -2.65 -4.53
C HIS A 89 17.03 -3.41 -3.27
N ALA A 90 17.86 -4.32 -2.79
CA ALA A 90 17.55 -5.11 -1.59
C ALA A 90 17.10 -4.23 -0.40
N GLU A 91 17.82 -3.14 -0.14
CA GLU A 91 17.52 -2.21 0.97
C GLU A 91 16.17 -1.50 0.83
N GLU A 92 15.75 -1.18 -0.40
CA GLU A 92 14.45 -0.56 -0.68
C GLU A 92 13.34 -1.54 -0.32
N LEU A 93 13.46 -2.81 -0.74
CA LEU A 93 12.46 -3.82 -0.42
C LEU A 93 12.44 -4.15 1.07
N CYS A 94 13.59 -4.18 1.75
CA CYS A 94 13.68 -4.29 3.22
C CYS A 94 12.92 -3.15 3.92
N GLN A 95 13.05 -1.91 3.44
CA GLN A 95 12.32 -0.76 3.96
C GLN A 95 10.80 -0.90 3.77
N LEU A 96 10.35 -1.35 2.60
CA LEU A 96 8.92 -1.63 2.34
C LEU A 96 8.40 -2.74 3.27
N MET A 97 9.18 -3.81 3.46
CA MET A 97 8.82 -4.88 4.40
C MET A 97 8.68 -4.38 5.83
N ARG A 98 9.55 -3.45 6.25
CA ARG A 98 9.43 -2.81 7.55
C ARG A 98 8.14 -1.97 7.65
N TYR A 99 7.79 -1.20 6.63
CA TYR A 99 6.52 -0.45 6.59
C TYR A 99 5.30 -1.38 6.68
N ALA A 100 5.32 -2.48 5.94
CA ALA A 100 4.28 -3.51 6.05
C ALA A 100 4.21 -4.13 7.46
N GLY A 101 5.35 -4.33 8.11
CA GLY A 101 5.42 -4.84 9.48
C GLY A 101 4.71 -3.94 10.50
N VAL A 102 4.88 -2.62 10.38
CA VAL A 102 4.27 -1.61 11.28
C VAL A 102 2.74 -1.50 11.09
N SER A 103 2.19 -2.03 10.00
CA SER A 103 0.75 -2.05 9.73
C SER A 103 0.01 -2.92 10.74
N GLU A 104 -0.99 -2.39 11.44
CA GLU A 104 -1.84 -3.21 12.32
C GLU A 104 -2.82 -4.11 11.53
N LYS A 105 -3.05 -3.81 10.24
CA LYS A 105 -4.01 -4.52 9.39
C LYS A 105 -3.44 -5.77 8.73
N VAL A 106 -2.13 -5.80 8.45
CA VAL A 106 -1.52 -6.94 7.74
C VAL A 106 -1.60 -8.19 8.61
N THR A 107 -2.31 -9.20 8.11
CA THR A 107 -2.53 -10.51 8.75
C THR A 107 -1.73 -11.64 8.09
N SER A 108 -1.42 -11.51 6.80
CA SER A 108 -0.60 -12.49 6.06
C SER A 108 0.41 -11.81 5.15
N VAL A 109 1.61 -12.39 5.08
CA VAL A 109 2.66 -12.00 4.16
C VAL A 109 3.20 -13.25 3.48
N GLY A 110 3.30 -13.22 2.15
CA GLY A 110 3.94 -14.27 1.37
C GLY A 110 5.13 -13.70 0.59
N ILE A 111 6.23 -14.45 0.57
CA ILE A 111 7.42 -14.18 -0.26
C ILE A 111 7.48 -15.29 -1.31
N TYR A 112 7.46 -14.91 -2.58
CA TYR A 112 7.30 -15.78 -3.74
C TYR A 112 8.40 -15.57 -4.78
N GLU A 113 8.40 -16.41 -5.82
CA GLU A 113 9.37 -16.38 -6.94
C GLU A 113 10.83 -16.60 -6.52
N MET A 114 11.05 -17.37 -5.46
CA MET A 114 12.37 -17.90 -5.12
C MET A 114 12.62 -19.23 -5.86
N ASP A 115 13.72 -19.30 -6.60
CA ASP A 115 14.20 -20.49 -7.29
C ASP A 115 15.58 -20.90 -6.76
N PRO A 116 15.64 -21.91 -5.86
CA PRO A 116 16.90 -22.36 -5.27
C PRO A 116 17.93 -22.89 -6.29
N LEU A 117 17.49 -23.37 -7.46
CA LEU A 117 18.39 -23.89 -8.49
C LEU A 117 19.13 -22.77 -9.25
N ARG A 118 18.58 -21.55 -9.20
CA ARG A 118 19.16 -20.36 -9.84
C ARG A 118 19.83 -19.42 -8.84
N ASP A 119 19.74 -19.74 -7.54
CA ASP A 119 20.25 -18.85 -6.49
C ASP A 119 21.77 -18.96 -6.35
N VAL A 120 22.46 -17.93 -6.83
CA VAL A 120 23.92 -17.83 -6.76
C VAL A 120 24.31 -17.40 -5.36
N ASP A 121 25.22 -18.16 -4.74
CA ASP A 121 25.75 -17.91 -3.39
C ASP A 121 24.67 -17.74 -2.30
N HIS A 122 23.49 -18.33 -2.53
CA HIS A 122 22.32 -18.20 -1.66
C HIS A 122 21.87 -16.74 -1.44
N THR A 123 22.20 -15.84 -2.38
CA THR A 123 21.97 -14.39 -2.24
C THR A 123 20.48 -14.07 -2.08
N THR A 124 19.63 -14.73 -2.86
CA THR A 124 18.18 -14.52 -2.86
C THR A 124 17.54 -15.08 -1.59
N ALA A 125 18.01 -16.25 -1.13
CA ALA A 125 17.58 -16.82 0.14
C ALA A 125 17.99 -15.94 1.33
N GLN A 126 19.21 -15.37 1.32
CA GLN A 126 19.66 -14.41 2.33
C GLN A 126 18.80 -13.14 2.32
N LEU A 127 18.49 -12.59 1.14
CA LEU A 127 17.57 -11.46 1.01
C LEU A 127 16.20 -11.80 1.59
N ALA A 128 15.61 -12.94 1.24
CA ALA A 128 14.31 -13.36 1.78
C ALA A 128 14.31 -13.42 3.31
N ALA A 129 15.39 -13.93 3.92
CA ALA A 129 15.55 -13.92 5.38
C ALA A 129 15.61 -12.50 5.97
N GLN A 130 16.31 -11.56 5.31
CA GLN A 130 16.36 -10.15 5.71
C GLN A 130 14.98 -9.48 5.60
N LEU A 131 14.22 -9.77 4.53
CA LEU A 131 12.85 -9.27 4.37
C LEU A 131 11.95 -9.71 5.53
N VAL A 132 12.03 -10.99 5.93
CA VAL A 132 11.32 -11.50 7.11
C VAL A 132 11.76 -10.76 8.37
N TRP A 133 13.07 -10.59 8.56
CA TRP A 133 13.59 -9.87 9.72
C TRP A 133 13.10 -8.41 9.78
N CYS A 134 13.16 -7.66 8.68
CA CYS A 134 12.68 -6.28 8.59
C CYS A 134 11.18 -6.19 8.85
N PHE A 135 10.39 -7.15 8.35
CA PHE A 135 8.97 -7.23 8.68
C PHE A 135 8.75 -7.44 10.17
N LEU A 136 9.48 -8.35 10.81
CA LEU A 136 9.37 -8.61 12.25
C LEU A 136 9.81 -7.40 13.10
N ASP A 137 10.84 -6.66 12.67
CA ASP A 137 11.24 -5.40 13.31
C ASP A 137 10.11 -4.36 13.24
N GLY A 138 9.49 -4.22 12.07
CA GLY A 138 8.29 -3.39 11.90
C GLY A 138 7.13 -3.87 12.78
N TYR A 139 6.86 -5.17 12.81
CA TYR A 139 5.81 -5.80 13.61
C TYR A 139 5.98 -5.54 15.11
N ARG A 140 7.20 -5.67 15.62
CA ARG A 140 7.53 -5.35 17.02
C ARG A 140 7.30 -3.87 17.35
N SER A 141 7.39 -3.00 16.35
CA SER A 141 7.20 -1.55 16.49
C SER A 141 5.73 -1.11 16.41
N ARG A 142 4.78 -2.05 16.33
CA ARG A 142 3.33 -1.77 16.33
C ARG A 142 2.92 -1.09 17.63
N THR A 143 2.14 -0.02 17.50
CA THR A 143 1.68 0.83 18.61
C THR A 143 0.20 0.66 18.91
N ASN A 144 -0.50 -0.21 18.17
CA ASN A 144 -1.95 -0.38 18.18
C ASN A 144 -2.70 0.95 18.01
N ASP A 145 -2.16 1.77 17.10
CA ASP A 145 -2.51 3.17 16.93
C ASP A 145 -3.48 3.32 15.76
N LEU A 146 -4.73 2.94 16.02
CA LEU A 146 -5.83 2.95 15.07
C LEU A 146 -6.90 3.95 15.53
N PRO A 147 -7.37 4.87 14.66
CA PRO A 147 -8.26 5.95 15.11
C PRO A 147 -9.64 5.49 15.62
N TRP A 148 -10.10 4.29 15.24
CA TRP A 148 -11.35 3.72 15.74
C TRP A 148 -11.23 3.07 17.13
N MET A 149 -10.01 2.80 17.60
CA MET A 149 -9.78 2.20 18.93
C MET A 149 -9.80 3.25 20.04
N ASP A 150 -9.12 4.38 19.83
CA ASP A 150 -9.03 5.45 20.84
C ASP A 150 -8.88 6.83 20.17
N ARG A 151 -10.01 7.49 19.92
CA ARG A 151 -10.05 8.82 19.28
C ARG A 151 -9.31 9.91 20.08
N LYS A 152 -9.07 9.73 21.39
CA LYS A 152 -8.37 10.74 22.22
C LYS A 152 -6.88 10.84 21.90
N ARG A 153 -6.31 9.80 21.29
CA ARG A 153 -4.90 9.77 20.84
C ARG A 153 -4.68 10.50 19.52
N PHE A 154 -5.73 11.06 18.92
CA PHE A 154 -5.66 11.66 17.59
C PHE A 154 -6.03 13.13 17.62
N THR A 155 -5.25 13.93 16.91
CA THR A 155 -5.61 15.31 16.58
C THR A 155 -6.41 15.31 15.28
N ARG A 156 -7.61 15.89 15.31
CA ARG A 156 -8.51 15.98 14.16
C ARG A 156 -8.38 17.32 13.45
N PHE A 157 -8.21 17.29 12.14
CA PHE A 157 -8.16 18.45 11.25
C PHE A 157 -9.34 18.41 10.30
N ARG A 158 -9.96 19.57 10.04
CA ARG A 158 -11.03 19.74 9.07
C ARG A 158 -10.59 20.77 8.05
N ILE A 159 -10.65 20.41 6.78
CA ILE A 159 -10.23 21.25 5.67
C ILE A 159 -11.46 21.47 4.77
N PRO A 160 -12.03 22.68 4.75
CA PRO A 160 -13.06 23.02 3.79
C PRO A 160 -12.42 23.17 2.40
N ILE A 161 -13.03 22.55 1.38
CA ILE A 161 -12.61 22.69 -0.02
C ILE A 161 -13.60 23.61 -0.73
N ARG A 162 -13.11 24.65 -1.41
CA ARG A 162 -13.98 25.59 -2.13
C ARG A 162 -14.78 24.86 -3.21
N GLY A 163 -16.08 25.12 -3.27
CA GLY A 163 -16.97 24.52 -4.27
C GLY A 163 -17.44 23.10 -3.94
N HIS A 164 -17.05 22.54 -2.79
CA HIS A 164 -17.55 21.25 -2.30
C HIS A 164 -18.32 21.46 -0.99
N GLU A 165 -19.49 20.81 -0.86
CA GLU A 165 -20.28 20.86 0.39
C GLU A 165 -19.65 20.02 1.51
N GLN A 166 -18.78 19.07 1.17
CA GLN A 166 -18.14 18.17 2.11
C GLN A 166 -16.74 18.65 2.46
N GLU A 167 -16.44 18.70 3.76
CA GLU A 167 -15.10 18.97 4.29
C GLU A 167 -14.25 17.70 4.26
N LEU A 168 -12.95 17.84 3.97
CA LEU A 168 -11.99 16.76 4.16
C LEU A 168 -11.60 16.69 5.65
N VAL A 169 -11.65 15.50 6.23
CA VAL A 169 -11.32 15.29 7.64
C VAL A 169 -10.07 14.42 7.73
N PHE A 170 -9.06 14.90 8.45
CA PHE A 170 -7.82 14.17 8.71
C PHE A 170 -7.65 13.91 10.20
N TYR A 171 -6.97 12.81 10.53
CA TYR A 171 -6.58 12.45 11.89
C TYR A 171 -5.08 12.18 11.91
N LYS A 172 -4.37 12.86 12.82
CA LYS A 172 -2.95 12.60 13.10
C LYS A 172 -2.82 11.90 14.44
N SER A 173 -2.11 10.78 14.49
CA SER A 173 -1.79 10.15 15.77
C SER A 173 -0.79 10.99 16.56
N ASN A 174 -1.06 11.18 17.85
CA ASN A 174 -0.15 11.81 18.80
C ASN A 174 0.91 10.83 19.34
N VAL A 175 0.89 9.55 18.91
CA VAL A 175 1.82 8.50 19.30
C VAL A 175 2.79 8.16 18.18
N SER A 176 2.27 7.93 16.97
CA SER A 176 3.09 7.49 15.82
C SER A 176 3.35 8.57 14.79
N ASP A 177 2.75 9.76 14.93
CA ASP A 177 2.73 10.83 13.93
C ASP A 177 2.13 10.43 12.56
N ARG A 178 1.57 9.22 12.43
CA ARG A 178 0.92 8.76 11.20
C ARG A 178 -0.42 9.46 10.97
N TRP A 179 -0.84 9.47 9.72
CA TRP A 179 -2.04 10.17 9.28
C TRP A 179 -3.09 9.21 8.71
N TRP A 180 -4.36 9.60 8.89
CA TRP A 180 -5.55 8.99 8.32
C TRP A 180 -6.48 10.06 7.78
N MET A 181 -7.26 9.72 6.76
CA MET A 181 -8.32 10.56 6.21
C MET A 181 -9.68 9.86 6.36
N ASP A 182 -10.73 10.63 6.65
CA ASP A 182 -12.12 10.18 6.69
C ASP A 182 -12.73 10.29 5.30
N ILE A 183 -13.37 9.21 4.84
CA ILE A 183 -14.08 9.15 3.57
C ILE A 183 -15.59 9.05 3.86
N PRO A 184 -16.41 10.01 3.42
CA PRO A 184 -17.85 9.95 3.60
C PRO A 184 -18.45 8.82 2.74
N TYR A 185 -19.49 8.14 3.25
CA TYR A 185 -20.22 7.09 2.53
C TYR A 185 -21.73 7.19 2.80
N ARG A 186 -22.55 6.52 1.99
CA ARG A 186 -24.02 6.52 2.13
C ARG A 186 -24.46 5.51 3.21
N ALA A 187 -25.38 5.93 4.08
CA ALA A 187 -25.86 5.15 5.24
C ALA A 187 -26.37 3.73 4.89
N GLU A 188 -26.85 3.51 3.66
CA GLU A 188 -27.35 2.21 3.18
C GLU A 188 -26.27 1.11 3.10
N GLN A 189 -24.98 1.48 3.16
CA GLN A 189 -23.84 0.57 3.08
C GLN A 189 -23.09 0.36 4.42
N GLU A 190 -23.59 0.93 5.53
CA GLU A 190 -22.95 0.93 6.87
C GLU A 190 -22.44 -0.44 7.31
N ALA A 191 -23.21 -1.51 7.10
CA ALA A 191 -22.85 -2.85 7.60
C ALA A 191 -21.68 -3.53 6.86
N ARG A 192 -21.37 -3.14 5.61
CA ARG A 192 -20.36 -3.84 4.77
C ARG A 192 -19.00 -3.15 4.74
N PHE A 193 -18.96 -1.82 4.86
CA PHE A 193 -17.74 -1.02 4.67
C PHE A 193 -17.32 -0.18 5.88
N GLU A 194 -17.86 -0.45 7.08
CA GLU A 194 -17.55 0.27 8.32
C GLU A 194 -16.04 0.39 8.59
N ARG A 195 -15.23 -0.57 8.16
CA ARG A 195 -13.76 -0.57 8.33
C ARG A 195 -12.99 0.31 7.32
N HIS A 196 -13.65 0.82 6.28
CA HIS A 196 -13.03 1.50 5.14
C HIS A 196 -13.20 3.02 5.13
N HIS A 197 -13.92 3.59 6.10
CA HIS A 197 -14.09 5.05 6.17
C HIS A 197 -12.81 5.78 6.58
N LEU A 198 -11.90 5.14 7.33
CA LEU A 198 -10.60 5.71 7.71
C LEU A 198 -9.48 5.09 6.90
N VAL A 199 -8.94 5.86 5.97
CA VAL A 199 -7.90 5.43 5.05
C VAL A 199 -6.55 5.98 5.51
N PRO A 200 -5.52 5.14 5.64
CA PRO A 200 -4.15 5.61 5.85
C PRO A 200 -3.71 6.61 4.78
N CYS A 201 -3.14 7.73 5.19
CA CYS A 201 -2.63 8.76 4.29
C CYS A 201 -1.26 9.29 4.73
N SER A 202 -0.62 10.05 3.86
CA SER A 202 0.65 10.73 4.15
C SER A 202 0.40 12.14 4.69
N HIS A 203 1.46 12.75 5.23
CA HIS A 203 1.43 14.20 5.53
C HIS A 203 1.28 15.04 4.26
N GLY A 204 1.85 14.58 3.13
CA GLY A 204 1.72 15.25 1.84
C GLY A 204 0.27 15.32 1.35
N ASP A 205 -0.54 14.29 1.63
CA ASP A 205 -1.98 14.30 1.33
C ASP A 205 -2.70 15.43 2.12
N TYR A 206 -2.33 15.63 3.39
CA TYR A 206 -2.85 16.72 4.20
C TYR A 206 -2.40 18.09 3.67
N GLU A 207 -1.13 18.24 3.30
CA GLU A 207 -0.60 19.48 2.72
C GLU A 207 -1.26 19.84 1.39
N ALA A 208 -1.55 18.84 0.55
CA ALA A 208 -2.30 19.03 -0.69
C ALA A 208 -3.72 19.54 -0.41
N ALA A 209 -4.43 18.93 0.53
CA ALA A 209 -5.74 19.40 0.95
C ALA A 209 -5.70 20.85 1.46
N CYS A 210 -4.66 21.24 2.22
CA CYS A 210 -4.47 22.63 2.66
C CYS A 210 -4.26 23.62 1.50
N ARG A 211 -3.86 23.15 0.31
CA ARG A 211 -3.78 23.94 -0.93
C ARG A 211 -5.05 23.88 -1.78
N GLU A 212 -6.16 23.40 -1.22
CA GLU A 212 -7.44 23.21 -1.91
C GLU A 212 -7.39 22.10 -3.00
N GLU A 213 -6.40 21.20 -2.94
CA GLU A 213 -6.27 20.04 -3.83
C GLU A 213 -6.84 18.79 -3.15
N VAL A 214 -7.78 18.09 -3.79
CA VAL A 214 -8.29 16.81 -3.25
C VAL A 214 -7.26 15.70 -3.51
N PRO A 215 -6.77 15.00 -2.47
CA PRO A 215 -5.77 13.94 -2.67
C PRO A 215 -6.32 12.78 -3.50
N ASP A 216 -5.53 12.26 -4.43
CA ASP A 216 -5.93 11.15 -5.32
C ASP A 216 -6.40 9.92 -4.54
N ARG A 217 -5.74 9.59 -3.41
CA ARG A 217 -6.11 8.47 -2.54
C ARG A 217 -7.51 8.65 -1.95
N TRP A 218 -7.86 9.89 -1.58
CA TRP A 218 -9.20 10.21 -1.09
C TRP A 218 -10.21 9.99 -2.20
N TRP A 219 -9.96 10.56 -3.38
CA TRP A 219 -10.85 10.47 -4.54
C TRP A 219 -11.08 9.03 -4.99
N ARG A 220 -10.02 8.25 -5.16
CA ARG A 220 -10.11 6.82 -5.54
C ARG A 220 -10.90 6.00 -4.53
N THR A 221 -10.71 6.26 -3.23
CA THR A 221 -11.44 5.51 -2.21
C THR A 221 -12.91 5.91 -2.17
N PHE A 222 -13.21 7.20 -2.34
CA PHE A 222 -14.58 7.69 -2.46
C PHE A 222 -15.31 7.04 -3.65
N GLN A 223 -14.68 6.97 -4.82
CA GLN A 223 -15.26 6.31 -6.01
C GLN A 223 -15.55 4.82 -5.81
N LYS A 224 -14.79 4.11 -4.97
CA LYS A 224 -15.05 2.70 -4.62
C LYS A 224 -16.23 2.53 -3.66
N LEU A 225 -16.52 3.56 -2.85
CA LEU A 225 -17.57 3.54 -1.82
C LEU A 225 -18.88 4.19 -2.31
N ALA A 226 -18.83 5.00 -3.36
CA ALA A 226 -19.99 5.67 -3.96
C ALA A 226 -20.89 4.70 -4.74
#